data_AF-A0A7S3AU35-F1
#
_entry.id   AF-A0A7S3AU35-F1
#
_cell.length_a   1.000
_cell.length_b   1.000
_cell.length_c   1.000
_cell.angle_alpha   90.00
_cell.angle_beta   90.00
_cell.angle_gamma   90.00
#
_symmetry.space_group_name_H-M   'P 1'
#
loop_
_entity.id
_entity.type
_entity.pdbx_description
1 polymer ?
#
loop_
_entity_poly.entity_id
_entity_poly.type
_entity_poly.pdbx_seq_one_letter_code
_entity_poly.pdbx_strand_id
1 'polypeptide(L)'
;AIHKKPMGGGLSAVGGNSEYTYYRPSDAKYRGMIQKLYDDIPSLLPAMGLQGEPLPILWTCDYIPKNPDSWPKGPYDRTCPDELTEYTVGEFNCSCVGVSKFQAVCGGEMTLADVSDEDYFDASELTDLMGVKAIEMLSKRR
;
A
#
# COMPACT_ATOMS: atom_id res chain seq x y z
N ALA A 1 -2.52 -5.74 2.94
CA ALA A 1 -1.35 -5.41 2.09
C ALA A 1 -1.70 -5.68 0.64
N ILE A 2 -1.17 -4.88 -0.29
CA ILE A 2 -1.36 -5.07 -1.73
C ILE A 2 0.00 -5.41 -2.32
N HIS A 3 0.14 -6.61 -2.88
CA HIS A 3 1.34 -6.98 -3.61
C HIS A 3 1.10 -6.69 -5.09
N LYS A 4 1.88 -5.75 -5.65
CA LYS A 4 1.83 -5.37 -7.06
C LYS A 4 3.02 -5.99 -7.78
N LYS A 5 2.76 -6.87 -8.74
CA LYS A 5 3.80 -7.51 -9.56
C LYS A 5 3.73 -6.97 -10.98
N PRO A 6 4.81 -6.39 -11.52
CA PRO A 6 4.85 -5.93 -12.91
C PRO A 6 4.49 -7.06 -13.88
N MET A 7 3.57 -6.77 -14.80
CA MET A 7 3.27 -7.67 -15.92
C MET A 7 4.49 -7.79 -16.84
N GLY A 8 4.70 -8.98 -17.41
CA GLY A 8 5.80 -9.23 -18.35
C GLY A 8 7.22 -9.20 -17.75
N GLY A 9 7.36 -9.20 -16.41
CA GLY A 9 8.67 -9.22 -15.74
C GLY A 9 9.42 -7.88 -15.76
N GLY A 10 8.73 -6.79 -16.08
CA GLY A 10 9.28 -5.44 -16.03
C GLY A 10 9.65 -4.97 -14.62
N LEU A 11 10.29 -3.80 -14.52
CA LEU A 11 10.69 -3.20 -13.24
C LEU A 11 9.61 -2.29 -12.62
N SER A 12 8.57 -1.92 -13.38
CA SER A 12 7.58 -0.93 -12.96
C SER A 12 6.18 -1.53 -12.84
N ALA A 13 5.54 -1.26 -11.70
CA ALA A 13 4.20 -1.73 -11.37
C ALA A 13 3.14 -0.61 -11.48
N VAL A 14 3.44 0.48 -12.19
CA VAL A 14 2.60 1.68 -12.27
C VAL A 14 1.66 1.67 -13.48
N GLY A 15 0.57 2.44 -13.41
CA GLY A 15 -0.27 2.73 -14.58
C GLY A 15 -1.05 1.55 -15.16
N GLY A 16 -1.44 0.56 -14.32
CA GLY A 16 -2.22 -0.60 -14.75
C GLY A 16 -1.40 -1.78 -15.28
N ASN A 17 -0.07 -1.66 -15.35
CA ASN A 17 0.82 -2.74 -15.80
C ASN A 17 1.20 -3.74 -14.68
N SER A 18 0.23 -4.14 -13.86
CA SER A 18 0.48 -4.97 -12.69
C SER A 18 -0.59 -6.03 -12.45
N GLU A 19 -0.15 -7.20 -12.03
CA GLU A 19 -0.98 -8.18 -11.35
C GLU A 19 -1.05 -7.83 -9.86
N TYR A 20 -2.27 -7.81 -9.32
CA TYR A 20 -2.52 -7.45 -7.93
C TYR A 20 -2.88 -8.71 -7.13
N THR A 21 -2.25 -8.88 -5.97
CA THR A 21 -2.71 -9.83 -4.96
C THR A 21 -3.03 -9.09 -3.67
N TYR A 22 -4.24 -9.31 -3.17
CA TYR A 22 -4.75 -8.68 -1.97
C TYR A 22 -4.60 -9.61 -0.77
N TYR A 23 -4.02 -9.09 0.31
CA TYR A 23 -3.84 -9.81 1.56
C TYR A 23 -4.51 -9.06 2.70
N ARG A 24 -5.28 -9.78 3.51
CA ARG A 24 -5.85 -9.27 4.74
C ARG A 24 -4.74 -9.01 5.76
N PRO A 25 -4.90 -8.06 6.70
CA PRO A 25 -3.93 -7.85 7.77
C PRO A 25 -3.64 -9.10 8.63
N SER A 26 -4.59 -10.03 8.68
CA SER A 26 -4.48 -11.32 9.36
C SER A 26 -3.69 -12.39 8.60
N ASP A 27 -3.42 -12.20 7.31
CA ASP A 27 -2.77 -13.21 6.49
C ASP A 27 -1.29 -13.38 6.89
N ALA A 28 -0.87 -14.62 7.09
CA ALA A 28 0.46 -14.94 7.60
C ALA A 28 1.59 -14.33 6.75
N LYS A 29 1.42 -14.32 5.43
CA LYS A 29 2.45 -13.92 4.45
C LYS A 29 2.95 -12.48 4.61
N TYR A 30 2.15 -11.58 5.18
CA TYR A 30 2.54 -10.17 5.37
C TYR A 30 2.20 -9.59 6.74
N ARG A 31 1.75 -10.42 7.69
CA ARG A 31 1.46 -9.96 9.06
C ARG A 31 2.66 -9.24 9.70
N GLY A 32 3.88 -9.74 9.49
CA GLY A 32 5.10 -9.12 9.98
C GLY A 32 5.35 -7.72 9.39
N MET A 33 5.08 -7.54 8.10
CA MET A 33 5.19 -6.24 7.43
C MET A 33 4.17 -5.23 7.96
N ILE A 34 2.93 -5.66 8.24
CA ILE A 34 1.92 -4.78 8.86
C ILE A 34 2.34 -4.36 10.27
N GLN A 35 2.85 -5.28 11.08
CA GLN A 35 3.37 -4.93 12.42
C GLN A 35 4.52 -3.93 12.30
N LYS A 36 5.47 -4.19 11.40
CA LYS A 36 6.59 -3.29 11.13
C LYS A 36 6.12 -1.88 10.75
N LEU A 37 5.07 -1.75 9.95
CA LEU A 37 4.49 -0.44 9.63
C LEU A 37 4.02 0.32 10.87
N TYR A 38 3.31 -0.34 11.77
CA TYR A 38 2.88 0.29 13.02
C TYR A 38 4.07 0.66 13.92
N ASP A 39 5.12 -0.16 13.94
CA ASP A 39 6.34 0.12 14.69
C ASP A 39 7.17 1.26 14.07
N ASP A 40 7.13 1.41 12.74
CA ASP A 40 7.86 2.45 12.00
C ASP A 40 7.16 3.82 12.07
N ILE A 41 5.81 3.88 12.14
CA ILE A 41 5.03 5.14 12.15
C ILE A 41 5.55 6.19 13.15
N PRO A 42 5.85 5.86 14.44
CA PRO A 42 6.38 6.81 15.40
C PRO A 42 7.71 7.46 14.99
N SER A 43 8.51 6.79 14.18
CA SER A 43 9.78 7.30 13.65
C SER A 43 9.64 7.97 12.27
N LEU A 44 8.70 7.48 11.46
CA LEU A 44 8.40 7.97 10.11
C LEU A 44 7.84 9.39 10.14
N LEU A 45 6.84 9.66 11.00
CA LEU A 45 6.19 10.98 11.05
C LEU A 45 7.17 12.11 11.44
N PRO A 46 8.03 11.97 12.47
CA PRO A 46 9.08 12.95 12.74
C PRO A 46 10.06 13.14 11.58
N ALA A 47 10.49 12.05 10.93
CA ALA A 47 11.42 12.13 9.80
C ALA A 47 10.85 12.92 8.61
N MET A 48 9.53 12.94 8.45
CA MET A 48 8.82 13.71 7.43
C MET A 48 8.40 15.12 7.91
N GLY A 49 8.70 15.50 9.14
CA GLY A 49 8.27 16.78 9.72
C GLY A 49 6.77 16.85 10.04
N LEU A 50 6.11 15.70 10.18
CA LEU A 50 4.67 15.56 10.48
C LEU A 50 4.40 15.10 11.92
N GLN A 51 5.34 15.36 12.83
CA GLN A 51 5.19 14.96 14.23
C GLN A 51 3.95 15.63 14.85
N GLY A 52 3.09 14.84 15.48
CA GLY A 52 1.88 15.32 16.15
C GLY A 52 0.68 15.53 15.21
N GLU A 53 0.88 15.47 13.90
CA GLU A 53 -0.22 15.45 12.92
C GLU A 53 -0.84 14.05 12.86
N PRO A 54 -2.17 13.95 12.67
CA PRO A 54 -2.80 12.66 12.43
C PRO A 54 -2.36 12.09 11.08
N LEU A 55 -2.35 10.76 10.96
CA LEU A 55 -2.20 10.13 9.65
C LEU A 55 -3.31 10.59 8.69
N PRO A 56 -3.02 10.76 7.38
CA PRO A 56 -4.04 11.10 6.41
C PRO A 56 -5.19 10.07 6.37
N ILE A 57 -6.35 10.46 5.85
CA ILE A 57 -7.48 9.53 5.66
C ILE A 57 -7.15 8.47 4.61
N LEU A 58 -6.43 8.87 3.56
CA LEU A 58 -5.94 7.99 2.50
C LEU A 58 -4.43 8.21 2.33
N TRP A 59 -3.66 7.14 2.51
CA TRP A 59 -2.22 7.12 2.33
C TRP A 59 -1.75 5.70 2.01
N THR A 60 -0.54 5.58 1.47
CA THR A 60 0.17 4.33 1.28
C THR A 60 1.58 4.44 1.83
N CYS A 61 2.14 3.29 2.19
CA CYS A 61 3.55 3.15 2.52
C CYS A 61 4.08 1.94 1.75
N ASP A 62 5.00 2.20 0.83
CA ASP A 62 5.54 1.19 -0.07
C ASP A 62 6.80 0.60 0.55
N TYR A 63 6.77 -0.71 0.73
CA TYR A 63 7.88 -1.48 1.29
C TYR A 63 8.67 -2.15 0.17
N ILE A 64 9.98 -1.93 0.18
CA ILE A 64 10.92 -2.57 -0.73
C ILE A 64 11.52 -3.78 -0.02
N PRO A 65 11.43 -5.00 -0.60
CA PRO A 65 12.14 -6.14 -0.07
C PRO A 65 13.66 -5.94 -0.22
N LYS A 66 14.40 -6.22 0.84
CA LYS A 66 15.86 -6.31 0.85
C LYS A 66 16.28 -7.58 1.56
N ASN A 67 17.46 -8.09 1.23
CA ASN A 67 18.01 -9.18 2.04
C ASN A 67 18.46 -8.63 3.39
N PRO A 68 18.57 -9.50 4.42
CA PRO A 68 19.26 -9.14 5.65
C PRO A 68 20.65 -8.57 5.35
N ASP A 69 21.08 -7.59 6.14
CA ASP A 69 22.42 -7.01 5.97
C ASP A 69 23.53 -8.07 6.17
N SER A 70 23.22 -9.15 6.88
CA SER A 70 24.09 -10.32 7.08
C SER A 70 24.01 -11.36 5.94
N TRP A 71 23.25 -11.11 4.87
CA TRP A 71 23.08 -12.09 3.78
C TRP A 71 24.40 -12.28 3.01
N PRO A 72 24.92 -13.52 2.87
CA PRO A 72 26.26 -13.75 2.31
C PRO A 72 26.47 -13.24 0.87
N LYS A 73 25.40 -13.15 0.09
CA LYS A 73 25.44 -12.69 -1.30
C LYS A 73 25.15 -11.19 -1.46
N GLY A 74 24.99 -10.48 -0.34
CA GLY A 74 24.73 -9.04 -0.29
C GLY A 74 23.25 -8.66 -0.39
N PRO A 75 22.91 -7.38 -0.13
CA PRO A 75 21.54 -6.93 0.10
C PRO A 75 20.61 -6.99 -1.13
N TYR A 76 21.17 -7.11 -2.33
CA TYR A 76 20.44 -7.06 -3.61
C TYR A 76 20.33 -8.42 -4.33
N ASP A 77 20.87 -9.49 -3.74
CA ASP A 77 20.68 -10.84 -4.26
C ASP A 77 19.19 -11.22 -4.24
N ARG A 78 18.70 -11.97 -5.23
CA ARG A 78 17.28 -12.33 -5.35
C ARG A 78 16.98 -13.77 -4.92
N THR A 79 17.96 -14.43 -4.30
CA THR A 79 17.83 -15.83 -3.84
C THR A 79 17.58 -15.96 -2.35
N CYS A 80 17.44 -14.84 -1.63
CA CYS A 80 17.01 -14.85 -0.24
C CYS A 80 15.58 -15.41 -0.14
N PRO A 81 15.32 -16.41 0.70
CA PRO A 81 13.98 -16.95 0.89
C PRO A 81 13.08 -15.90 1.56
N ASP A 82 11.78 -15.93 1.25
CA ASP A 82 10.78 -14.97 1.75
C ASP A 82 10.78 -14.86 3.28
N GLU A 83 11.08 -15.96 4.00
CA GLU A 83 11.12 -16.00 5.46
C GLU A 83 12.29 -15.21 6.07
N LEU A 84 13.34 -14.96 5.28
CA LEU A 84 14.50 -14.16 5.68
C LEU A 84 14.46 -12.76 5.08
N THR A 85 13.60 -12.50 4.10
CA THR A 85 13.50 -11.19 3.45
C THR A 85 13.09 -10.11 4.45
N GLU A 86 13.91 -9.07 4.54
CA GLU A 86 13.59 -7.86 5.29
C GLU A 86 12.86 -6.88 4.39
N TYR A 87 12.11 -5.95 5.01
CA TYR A 87 11.39 -4.91 4.29
C TYR A 87 11.81 -3.55 4.84
N THR A 88 12.11 -2.61 3.95
CA THR A 88 12.35 -1.21 4.32
C THR A 88 11.31 -0.32 3.67
N VAL A 89 10.92 0.73 4.37
CA VAL A 89 10.06 1.79 3.79
C VAL A 89 10.85 2.48 2.68
N GLY A 90 10.30 2.47 1.47
CA GLY A 90 10.83 3.20 0.32
C GLY A 90 10.10 4.52 0.07
N GLU A 91 8.78 4.52 0.23
CA GLU A 91 7.93 5.68 -0.03
C GLU A 91 6.76 5.76 0.97
N PHE A 92 6.39 6.98 1.36
CA PHE A 92 5.12 7.29 2.00
C PHE A 92 4.39 8.31 1.10
N ASN A 93 3.14 8.01 0.73
CA ASN A 93 2.40 8.80 -0.24
C ASN A 93 0.98 9.09 0.26
N CYS A 94 0.54 10.33 0.10
CA CYS A 94 -0.85 10.73 0.35
C CYS A 94 -1.42 11.64 -0.76
N SER A 95 -0.71 11.83 -1.87
CA SER A 95 -1.07 12.73 -2.98
C SER A 95 -1.44 11.97 -4.25
N CYS A 96 -0.82 10.83 -4.52
CA CYS A 96 -0.99 10.00 -5.71
C CYS A 96 -1.48 8.59 -5.35
N VAL A 97 -2.38 8.50 -4.37
CA VAL A 97 -2.88 7.22 -3.87
C VAL A 97 -4.09 6.79 -4.66
N GLY A 98 -4.01 5.63 -5.31
CA GLY A 98 -5.13 5.01 -6.00
C GLY A 98 -5.87 4.01 -5.12
N VAL A 99 -7.18 3.89 -5.32
CA VAL A 99 -8.00 2.79 -4.79
C VAL A 99 -7.89 1.63 -5.78
N SER A 100 -7.05 0.62 -5.47
CA SER A 100 -6.67 -0.42 -6.44
C SER A 100 -7.82 -1.26 -6.99
N LYS A 101 -8.96 -1.29 -6.28
CA LYS A 101 -10.17 -1.97 -6.77
C LYS A 101 -10.91 -1.21 -7.86
N PHE A 102 -10.65 0.09 -8.02
CA PHE A 102 -11.07 0.86 -9.19
C PHE A 102 -10.04 0.85 -10.34
N GLN A 103 -9.00 0.01 -10.30
CA GLN A 103 -7.90 0.04 -11.28
C GLN A 103 -8.36 -0.16 -12.73
N ALA A 104 -9.50 -0.82 -12.97
CA ALA A 104 -10.03 -1.02 -14.33
C ALA A 104 -10.33 0.30 -15.06
N VAL A 105 -10.56 1.40 -14.33
CA VAL A 105 -10.75 2.74 -14.93
C VAL A 105 -9.45 3.37 -15.43
N CYS A 106 -8.28 2.80 -15.11
CA CYS A 106 -6.99 3.36 -15.52
C CYS A 106 -6.72 3.07 -17.00
N GLY A 107 -6.91 4.07 -17.86
CA GLY A 107 -6.63 4.00 -19.29
C GLY A 107 -7.63 4.84 -20.07
N GLY A 108 -7.22 5.37 -21.24
CA GLY A 108 -7.93 6.46 -21.92
C GLY A 108 -9.46 6.33 -22.02
N GLU A 109 -9.97 5.22 -22.57
CA GLU A 109 -11.42 5.03 -22.80
C GLU A 109 -12.14 4.29 -21.66
N MET A 110 -11.42 3.84 -20.62
CA MET A 110 -12.00 3.04 -19.55
C MET A 110 -12.83 3.90 -18.60
N THR A 111 -13.91 3.34 -18.10
CA THR A 111 -14.88 4.00 -17.23
C THR A 111 -15.22 3.11 -16.04
N LEU A 112 -16.06 3.63 -15.13
CA LEU A 112 -16.60 2.81 -14.04
C LEU A 112 -17.40 1.60 -14.53
N ALA A 113 -17.90 1.60 -15.77
CA ALA A 113 -18.60 0.44 -16.35
C ALA A 113 -17.67 -0.76 -16.61
N ASP A 114 -16.35 -0.52 -16.64
CA ASP A 114 -15.32 -1.55 -16.83
C ASP A 114 -14.87 -2.19 -15.51
N VAL A 115 -15.34 -1.66 -14.37
CA VAL A 115 -15.12 -2.24 -13.04
C VAL A 115 -16.15 -3.33 -12.79
N SER A 116 -15.70 -4.50 -12.31
CA SER A 116 -16.62 -5.57 -11.93
C SER A 116 -17.52 -5.12 -10.76
N ASP A 117 -18.74 -5.65 -10.66
CA ASP A 117 -19.62 -5.33 -9.52
C ASP A 117 -18.95 -5.64 -8.17
N GLU A 118 -18.23 -6.77 -8.09
CA GLU A 118 -17.49 -7.17 -6.87
C GLU A 118 -16.46 -6.11 -6.48
N ASP A 119 -15.61 -5.69 -7.42
CA ASP A 119 -14.58 -4.70 -7.14
C ASP A 119 -15.19 -3.31 -6.89
N TYR A 120 -16.28 -2.96 -7.57
CA TYR A 120 -17.00 -1.70 -7.38
C TYR A 120 -17.52 -1.58 -5.95
N PHE A 121 -18.20 -2.63 -5.44
CA PHE A 121 -18.75 -2.60 -4.09
C PHE A 121 -17.66 -2.65 -3.00
N ASP A 122 -16.59 -3.44 -3.20
CA ASP A 122 -15.45 -3.46 -2.28
C ASP A 122 -14.75 -2.09 -2.20
N ALA A 123 -14.48 -1.48 -3.36
CA ALA A 123 -13.90 -0.15 -3.42
C ALA A 123 -14.81 0.92 -2.81
N SER A 124 -16.13 0.81 -3.03
CA SER A 124 -17.12 1.75 -2.52
C SER A 124 -17.18 1.71 -0.99
N GLU A 125 -17.14 0.53 -0.37
CA GLU A 125 -17.11 0.39 1.09
C GLU A 125 -15.91 1.14 1.70
N LEU A 126 -14.73 1.01 1.07
CA LEU A 126 -13.53 1.72 1.49
C LEU A 126 -13.70 3.25 1.36
N THR A 127 -14.23 3.74 0.24
CA THR A 127 -14.43 5.19 0.04
C THR A 127 -15.53 5.77 0.93
N ASP A 128 -16.58 5.01 1.21
CA ASP A 128 -17.65 5.42 2.12
C ASP A 128 -17.12 5.53 3.55
N LEU A 129 -16.29 4.56 3.98
CA LEU A 129 -15.62 4.61 5.28
C LEU A 129 -14.74 5.85 5.42
N MET A 130 -14.01 6.24 4.37
CA MET A 130 -13.24 7.49 4.35
C MET A 130 -14.13 8.71 4.56
N GLY A 131 -15.28 8.76 3.88
CA GLY A 131 -16.27 9.82 4.05
C GLY A 131 -16.81 9.90 5.48
N VAL A 132 -17.16 8.74 6.07
CA VAL A 132 -17.59 8.65 7.48
C VAL A 132 -16.51 9.19 8.42
N LYS A 133 -15.26 8.78 8.24
CA LYS A 133 -14.13 9.26 9.07
C LYS A 133 -13.87 10.75 8.90
N ALA A 134 -14.00 11.30 7.69
CA ALA A 134 -13.91 12.73 7.48
C ALA A 134 -15.00 13.49 8.26
N ILE A 135 -16.25 13.02 8.21
CA ILE A 135 -17.38 13.63 8.94
C ILE A 135 -17.15 13.56 10.45
N GLU A 136 -16.71 12.42 10.99
CA GLU A 136 -16.38 12.26 12.41
C GLU A 136 -15.32 13.27 12.85
N MET A 137 -14.25 13.44 12.05
CA MET A 137 -13.15 14.36 12.35
C MET A 137 -13.61 15.83 12.34
N LEU A 138 -14.44 16.22 11.36
CA LEU A 138 -14.99 17.57 11.27
C LEU A 138 -15.96 17.86 12.42
N SER A 139 -16.78 16.87 12.79
CA SER A 139 -17.76 17.02 13.87
C SER A 139 -17.08 17.18 15.24
N LYS A 140 -15.95 16.49 15.48
CA LYS A 140 -15.15 16.64 16.70
C LYS A 140 -14.47 18.00 16.85
N ARG A 141 -14.33 18.76 15.76
CA ARG A 141 -13.72 20.10 15.75
C ARG A 141 -14.74 21.23 15.94
N ARG A 142 -16.04 20.94 15.87
CA ARG A 142 -17.12 21.89 16.15
C ARG A 142 -17.48 21.87 17.62
#